data_AF-A0A1X4HZL9-F1
#
_entry.id   AF-A0A1X4HZL9-F1
#
_cell.length_a   1.000
_cell.length_b   1.000
_cell.length_c   1.000
_cell.angle_alpha   90.00
_cell.angle_beta   90.00
_cell.angle_gamma   90.00
#
_symmetry.space_group_name_H-M   'P 1'
#
loop_
_entity.id
_entity.type
_entity.pdbx_description
1 polymer ?
#
loop_
_entity_poly.entity_id
_entity_poly.type
_entity_poly.pdbx_seq_one_letter_code
_entity_poly.pdbx_strand_id
1 'polypeptide(L)'
;MSDDTIRLATVGRMIHRRWRLLAVLAVLGALVGYGASLLFPPRYTTSASVLLPGAWEERELLTQTEIATSSVVVDRVAAALDWDGVDGGELRKRVSAGAADGNIIKVSGTADTPERAQRLSDQAAQEFVAFAAGITGDGAGSEAAARPEELRKLVVRTSRRITELADAADPGRTVESVQTRTELAKLRTALQEAVTELERIDPATDEAGMVVMGPAARPDGEAPPTRIQLVVGGALLFFLLAVVAHLAAARASRRPRTEPEIVAALGAAPLGTVDVPAERS
;
A
#
# COMPACT_ATOMS: atom_id res chain seq x y z
N MET A 1 10.87 -42.89 24.42
CA MET A 1 11.18 -42.38 23.07
C MET A 1 10.43 -43.17 21.98
N SER A 2 9.14 -43.47 22.13
CA SER A 2 8.51 -44.47 21.22
C SER A 2 7.02 -44.32 20.89
N ASP A 3 6.30 -43.30 21.38
CA ASP A 3 4.88 -43.14 21.00
C ASP A 3 4.68 -42.32 19.70
N ASP A 4 5.54 -41.33 19.45
CA ASP A 4 5.45 -40.50 18.24
C ASP A 4 5.84 -41.26 16.96
N THR A 5 6.81 -42.17 17.05
CA THR A 5 7.25 -43.00 15.91
C THR A 5 6.17 -44.00 15.49
N ILE A 6 5.42 -44.55 16.44
CA ILE A 6 4.30 -45.48 16.17
C ILE A 6 3.12 -44.72 15.54
N ARG A 7 2.86 -43.49 15.99
CA ARG A 7 1.84 -42.62 15.37
C ARG A 7 2.22 -42.22 13.93
N LEU A 8 3.46 -41.82 13.67
CA LEU A 8 3.91 -41.48 12.30
C LEU A 8 3.88 -42.69 11.36
N ALA A 9 4.34 -43.86 11.80
CA ALA A 9 4.33 -45.07 10.99
C ALA A 9 2.90 -45.54 10.66
N THR A 10 1.95 -45.30 11.56
CA THR A 10 0.53 -45.63 11.34
C THR A 10 -0.13 -44.63 10.39
N VAL A 11 0.15 -43.33 10.54
CA VAL A 11 -0.31 -42.27 9.64
C VAL A 11 0.27 -42.46 8.23
N GLY A 12 1.55 -42.79 8.11
CA GLY A 12 2.21 -43.05 6.82
C GLY A 12 1.62 -44.25 6.08
N ARG A 13 1.27 -45.33 6.80
CA ARG A 13 0.64 -46.53 6.23
C ARG A 13 -0.80 -46.28 5.79
N MET A 14 -1.53 -45.43 6.53
CA MET A 14 -2.89 -45.02 6.22
C MET A 14 -2.94 -44.12 4.97
N ILE A 15 -1.97 -43.22 4.81
CA ILE A 15 -1.77 -42.41 3.61
C ILE A 15 -1.44 -43.30 2.40
N HIS A 16 -0.55 -44.28 2.54
CA HIS A 16 -0.16 -45.16 1.44
C HIS A 16 -1.32 -46.02 0.89
N ARG A 17 -2.22 -46.51 1.76
CA ARG A 17 -3.32 -47.39 1.32
C ARG A 17 -4.39 -46.67 0.50
N ARG A 18 -4.50 -45.35 0.63
CA ARG A 18 -5.53 -44.54 -0.04
C ARG A 18 -4.98 -43.30 -0.77
N TRP A 19 -3.68 -43.30 -1.08
CA TRP A 19 -3.02 -42.19 -1.79
C TRP A 19 -3.71 -41.84 -3.11
N ARG A 20 -4.32 -42.83 -3.78
CA ARG A 20 -5.13 -42.62 -4.99
C ARG A 20 -6.30 -41.64 -4.79
N LEU A 21 -7.02 -41.73 -3.67
CA LEU A 21 -8.14 -40.82 -3.38
C LEU A 21 -7.65 -39.39 -3.09
N LEU A 22 -6.54 -39.29 -2.35
CA LEU A 22 -5.90 -38.00 -2.08
C LEU A 22 -5.40 -37.35 -3.37
N ALA A 23 -4.78 -38.14 -4.26
CA ALA A 23 -4.33 -37.68 -5.57
C ALA A 23 -5.51 -37.21 -6.44
N VAL A 24 -6.61 -37.96 -6.50
CA VAL A 24 -7.82 -37.56 -7.26
C VAL A 24 -8.40 -36.25 -6.72
N LEU A 25 -8.51 -36.08 -5.40
CA LEU A 25 -9.01 -34.85 -4.79
C LEU A 25 -8.06 -33.67 -5.02
N ALA A 26 -6.74 -33.88 -4.93
CA ALA A 26 -5.76 -32.85 -5.25
C ALA A 26 -5.83 -32.42 -6.72
N VAL A 27 -6.01 -33.37 -7.66
CA VAL A 27 -6.22 -33.07 -9.08
C VAL A 27 -7.52 -32.31 -9.30
N LEU A 28 -8.61 -32.69 -8.60
CA LEU A 28 -9.87 -31.96 -8.66
C LEU A 28 -9.71 -30.52 -8.14
N GLY A 29 -8.97 -30.32 -7.04
CA GLY A 29 -8.63 -29.00 -6.52
C GLY A 29 -7.77 -28.19 -7.48
N ALA A 30 -6.81 -28.83 -8.16
CA ALA A 30 -6.01 -28.19 -9.21
C ALA A 30 -6.88 -27.74 -10.39
N LEU A 31 -7.85 -28.55 -10.80
CA LEU A 31 -8.82 -28.20 -11.86
C LEU A 31 -9.74 -27.05 -11.45
N VAL A 32 -10.20 -27.03 -10.19
CA VAL A 32 -10.98 -25.89 -9.65
C VAL A 32 -10.12 -24.63 -9.60
N GLY A 33 -8.87 -24.73 -9.15
CA GLY A 33 -7.92 -23.61 -9.15
C GLY A 33 -7.61 -23.09 -10.55
N TYR A 34 -7.50 -23.99 -11.52
CA TYR A 34 -7.36 -23.65 -12.94
C TYR A 34 -8.62 -22.95 -13.48
N GLY A 35 -9.81 -23.48 -13.16
CA GLY A 35 -11.08 -22.85 -13.53
C GLY A 35 -11.23 -21.46 -12.93
N ALA A 36 -10.85 -21.27 -11.67
CA ALA A 36 -10.81 -19.96 -11.03
C ALA A 36 -9.85 -19.00 -11.74
N SER A 37 -8.70 -19.50 -12.22
CA SER A 37 -7.73 -18.67 -12.96
C SER A 37 -8.25 -18.13 -14.30
N LEU A 38 -9.31 -18.70 -14.87
CA LEU A 38 -9.98 -18.15 -16.06
C LEU A 38 -10.89 -16.96 -15.71
N LEU A 39 -11.34 -16.87 -14.46
CA LEU A 39 -12.15 -15.74 -13.96
C LEU A 39 -11.27 -14.57 -13.51
N PHE A 40 -10.01 -14.82 -13.17
CA PHE A 40 -9.04 -13.82 -12.76
C PHE A 40 -7.98 -13.65 -13.86
N PRO A 41 -8.16 -12.72 -14.82
CA PRO A 41 -7.19 -12.51 -15.88
C PRO A 41 -5.81 -12.14 -15.30
N PRO A 42 -4.72 -12.46 -16.02
CA PRO A 42 -3.38 -12.14 -15.58
C PRO A 42 -3.23 -10.63 -15.42
N ARG A 43 -2.64 -10.23 -14.29
CA ARG A 43 -2.35 -8.83 -13.99
C ARG A 43 -0.85 -8.62 -14.02
N TYR A 44 -0.43 -7.46 -14.47
CA TYR A 44 0.96 -7.03 -14.50
C TYR A 44 1.06 -5.74 -13.69
N THR A 45 2.00 -5.69 -12.75
CA THR A 45 2.20 -4.53 -11.89
C THR A 45 3.64 -4.06 -12.05
N THR A 46 3.83 -2.77 -12.26
CA THR A 46 5.14 -2.13 -12.29
C THR A 46 5.08 -0.78 -11.57
N SER A 47 6.24 -0.25 -11.16
CA SER A 47 6.32 1.03 -10.47
C SER A 47 7.28 2.00 -11.13
N ALA A 48 6.91 3.28 -11.10
CA ALA A 48 7.76 4.42 -11.39
C ALA A 48 8.18 5.08 -10.07
N SER A 49 9.43 5.52 -9.97
CA SER A 49 9.98 6.13 -8.77
C SER A 49 10.02 7.64 -8.92
N VAL A 50 9.48 8.37 -7.95
CA VAL A 50 9.49 9.82 -7.86
C VAL A 50 10.36 10.22 -6.67
N LEU A 51 11.33 11.10 -6.90
CA LEU A 51 12.18 11.67 -5.87
C LEU A 51 11.55 12.96 -5.36
N LEU A 52 11.43 13.08 -4.05
CA LEU A 52 10.97 14.28 -3.36
C LEU A 52 12.19 15.09 -2.86
N PRO A 53 12.19 16.43 -3.00
CA PRO A 53 13.28 17.27 -2.50
C PRO A 53 13.27 17.37 -0.98
N GLY A 54 14.38 17.77 -0.35
CA GLY A 54 14.41 18.06 1.09
C GLY A 54 14.55 16.82 1.98
N ALA A 55 14.03 16.86 3.21
CA ALA A 55 14.02 15.73 4.13
C ALA A 55 12.59 15.57 4.67
N TRP A 56 11.92 14.50 4.27
CA TRP A 56 10.53 14.25 4.63
C TRP A 56 10.42 13.28 5.80
N GLU A 57 9.48 13.52 6.70
CA GLU A 57 9.13 12.52 7.72
C GLU A 57 8.26 11.41 7.11
N GLU A 58 8.30 10.20 7.67
CA GLU A 58 7.48 9.06 7.21
C GLU A 58 5.99 9.39 7.11
N ARG A 59 5.48 10.22 8.02
CA ARG A 59 4.06 10.63 8.06
C ARG A 59 3.68 11.52 6.88
N GLU A 60 4.62 12.36 6.46
CA GLU A 60 4.43 13.26 5.33
C GLU A 60 4.52 12.48 4.02
N LEU A 61 5.45 11.51 3.93
CA LEU A 61 5.53 10.58 2.80
C LEU A 61 4.22 9.79 2.61
N LEU A 62 3.58 9.35 3.69
CA LEU A 62 2.25 8.72 3.62
C LEU A 62 1.19 9.67 3.05
N THR A 63 1.23 10.94 3.45
CA THR A 63 0.31 11.96 2.92
C THR A 63 0.52 12.16 1.42
N GLN A 64 1.77 12.23 0.97
CA GLN A 64 2.10 12.33 -0.46
C GLN A 64 1.67 11.08 -1.25
N THR A 65 1.72 9.91 -0.62
CA THR A 65 1.23 8.64 -1.18
C THR A 65 -0.29 8.67 -1.41
N GLU A 66 -1.05 9.21 -0.46
CA GLU A 66 -2.50 9.43 -0.59
C GLU A 66 -2.81 10.48 -1.67
N ILE A 67 -2.02 11.57 -1.76
CA ILE A 67 -2.17 12.57 -2.82
C ILE A 67 -1.94 11.95 -4.20
N ALA A 68 -0.91 11.11 -4.36
CA ALA A 68 -0.59 10.44 -5.62
C ALA A 68 -1.69 9.49 -6.11
N THR A 69 -2.53 8.99 -5.20
CA THR A 69 -3.68 8.11 -5.51
C THR A 69 -5.03 8.81 -5.40
N SER A 70 -5.02 10.14 -5.18
CA SER A 70 -6.22 10.94 -5.05
C SER A 70 -7.08 10.89 -6.31
N SER A 71 -8.38 11.09 -6.15
CA SER A 71 -9.32 11.08 -7.28
C SER A 71 -8.92 12.06 -8.37
N VAL A 72 -8.45 13.26 -7.99
CA VAL A 72 -8.08 14.30 -8.95
C VAL A 72 -6.89 13.88 -9.81
N VAL A 73 -5.86 13.28 -9.20
CA VAL A 73 -4.70 12.78 -9.94
C VAL A 73 -5.11 11.61 -10.84
N VAL A 74 -5.87 10.64 -10.31
CA VAL A 74 -6.30 9.46 -11.08
C VAL A 74 -7.24 9.82 -12.24
N ASP A 75 -8.12 10.82 -12.07
CA ASP A 75 -9.01 11.30 -13.13
C ASP A 75 -8.21 11.99 -14.25
N ARG A 76 -7.15 12.73 -13.91
CA ARG A 76 -6.22 13.30 -14.91
C ARG A 76 -5.46 12.21 -15.66
N VAL A 77 -5.01 11.17 -14.95
CA VAL A 77 -4.38 9.99 -15.57
C VAL A 77 -5.35 9.31 -16.53
N ALA A 78 -6.62 9.15 -16.12
CA ALA A 78 -7.66 8.57 -16.97
C ALA A 78 -7.85 9.39 -18.26
N ALA A 79 -7.96 10.71 -18.13
CA ALA A 79 -8.11 11.64 -19.24
C ALA A 79 -6.90 11.64 -20.18
N ALA A 80 -5.68 11.52 -19.64
CA ALA A 80 -4.46 11.51 -20.43
C ALA A 80 -4.22 10.17 -21.15
N LEU A 81 -4.64 9.04 -20.55
CA LEU A 81 -4.51 7.73 -21.17
C LEU A 81 -5.58 7.45 -22.23
N ASP A 82 -6.78 8.02 -22.04
CA ASP A 82 -7.95 7.91 -22.92
C ASP A 82 -8.24 6.45 -23.35
N TRP A 83 -8.30 5.55 -22.36
CA TRP A 83 -8.57 4.14 -22.61
C TRP A 83 -10.07 3.85 -22.63
N ASP A 84 -10.52 3.22 -23.72
CA ASP A 84 -11.92 2.80 -23.88
C ASP A 84 -12.40 1.96 -22.68
N GLY A 85 -13.47 2.42 -22.04
CA GLY A 85 -14.16 1.69 -20.96
C GLY A 85 -13.42 1.68 -19.62
N VAL A 86 -12.40 2.53 -19.43
CA VAL A 86 -11.70 2.66 -18.16
C VAL A 86 -11.89 4.09 -17.62
N ASP A 87 -12.68 4.23 -16.56
CA ASP A 87 -12.85 5.50 -15.85
C ASP A 87 -11.86 5.66 -14.68
N GLY A 88 -11.81 6.85 -14.09
CA GLY A 88 -10.97 7.12 -12.93
C GLY A 88 -11.32 6.29 -11.70
N GLY A 89 -12.56 5.79 -11.59
CA GLY A 89 -12.99 4.90 -10.51
C GLY A 89 -12.35 3.50 -10.63
N GLU A 90 -12.28 2.96 -11.85
CA GLU A 90 -11.60 1.71 -12.15
C GLU A 90 -10.08 1.84 -12.07
N LEU A 91 -9.51 2.97 -12.53
CA LEU A 91 -8.08 3.23 -12.39
C LEU A 91 -7.64 3.35 -10.93
N ARG A 92 -8.49 3.89 -10.04
CA ARG A 92 -8.18 3.99 -8.61
C ARG A 92 -7.94 2.62 -7.97
N LYS A 93 -8.58 1.57 -8.47
CA LYS A 93 -8.35 0.19 -7.99
C LYS A 93 -7.06 -0.43 -8.55
N ARG A 94 -6.45 0.21 -9.55
CA ARG A 94 -5.31 -0.29 -10.34
C ARG A 94 -4.04 0.49 -10.09
N VAL A 95 -4.15 1.74 -9.61
CA VAL A 95 -3.04 2.59 -9.20
C VAL A 95 -2.88 2.50 -7.68
N SER A 96 -1.67 2.24 -7.22
CA SER A 96 -1.31 2.37 -5.81
C SER A 96 -0.03 3.18 -5.71
N ALA A 97 0.18 3.84 -4.58
CA ALA A 97 1.47 4.44 -4.28
C ALA A 97 2.02 3.84 -2.98
N GLY A 98 3.33 3.90 -2.80
CA GLY A 98 3.98 3.52 -1.55
C GLY A 98 5.26 4.31 -1.34
N ALA A 99 5.53 4.70 -0.09
CA ALA A 99 6.83 5.22 0.29
C ALA A 99 7.89 4.12 0.19
N ALA A 100 9.04 4.46 -0.38
CA ALA A 100 10.24 3.65 -0.39
C ALA A 100 11.30 4.30 0.51
N ASP A 101 12.45 3.65 0.66
CA ASP A 101 13.52 4.17 1.50
C ASP A 101 13.98 5.56 1.05
N GLY A 102 14.16 6.47 2.01
CA GLY A 102 14.51 7.87 1.77
C GLY A 102 13.32 8.71 1.31
N ASN A 103 13.58 9.73 0.48
CA ASN A 103 12.55 10.63 -0.04
C ASN A 103 11.98 10.14 -1.38
N ILE A 104 11.64 8.85 -1.46
CA ILE A 104 11.21 8.23 -2.72
C ILE A 104 9.79 7.71 -2.57
N ILE A 105 8.92 8.06 -3.50
CA ILE A 105 7.60 7.47 -3.63
C ILE A 105 7.56 6.61 -4.88
N LYS A 106 7.04 5.39 -4.75
CA LYS A 106 6.80 4.46 -5.84
C LYS A 106 5.34 4.52 -6.23
N VAL A 107 5.06 4.97 -7.44
CA VAL A 107 3.73 4.96 -8.03
C VAL A 107 3.60 3.71 -8.89
N SER A 108 2.70 2.82 -8.52
CA SER A 108 2.50 1.50 -9.13
C SER A 108 1.21 1.45 -9.91
N GLY A 109 1.27 0.93 -11.13
CA GLY A 109 0.14 0.73 -12.03
C GLY A 109 -0.03 -0.76 -12.33
N THR A 110 -1.28 -1.23 -12.22
CA THR A 110 -1.66 -2.62 -12.50
C THR A 110 -2.56 -2.69 -13.72
N ALA A 111 -2.17 -3.46 -14.73
CA ALA A 111 -2.95 -3.63 -15.95
C ALA A 111 -2.89 -5.06 -16.51
N ASP A 112 -3.72 -5.34 -17.51
CA ASP A 112 -3.85 -6.68 -18.12
C ASP A 112 -2.70 -7.02 -19.09
N THR A 113 -1.86 -6.03 -19.44
CA THR A 113 -0.68 -6.21 -20.30
C THR A 113 0.51 -5.45 -19.71
N PRO A 114 1.75 -5.94 -19.93
CA PRO A 114 2.95 -5.30 -19.39
C PRO A 114 3.14 -3.89 -19.95
N GLU A 115 2.82 -3.64 -21.23
CA GLU A 115 2.90 -2.31 -21.85
C GLU A 115 1.90 -1.32 -21.23
N ARG A 116 0.66 -1.76 -20.97
CA ARG A 116 -0.32 -0.90 -20.29
C ARG A 116 0.07 -0.63 -18.85
N ALA A 117 0.62 -1.62 -18.15
CA ALA A 117 1.07 -1.44 -16.77
C ALA A 117 2.19 -0.39 -16.70
N GLN A 118 3.17 -0.47 -17.61
CA GLN A 118 4.23 0.53 -17.73
C GLN A 118 3.65 1.94 -18.00
N ARG A 119 2.83 2.08 -19.04
CA ARG A 119 2.22 3.37 -19.40
C ARG A 119 1.40 3.96 -18.25
N LEU A 120 0.67 3.12 -17.52
CA LEU A 120 -0.13 3.57 -16.38
C LEU A 120 0.75 4.12 -15.26
N SER A 121 1.81 3.40 -14.89
CA SER A 121 2.74 3.86 -13.86
C SER A 121 3.48 5.14 -14.27
N ASP A 122 3.91 5.22 -15.53
CA ASP A 122 4.59 6.39 -16.08
C ASP A 122 3.68 7.62 -16.07
N GLN A 123 2.44 7.47 -16.55
CA GLN A 123 1.48 8.57 -16.57
C GLN A 123 1.08 8.98 -15.16
N ALA A 124 0.86 8.03 -14.25
CA ALA A 124 0.51 8.33 -12.87
C ALA A 124 1.62 9.09 -12.14
N ALA A 125 2.89 8.73 -12.37
CA ALA A 125 4.02 9.48 -11.82
C ALA A 125 4.12 10.90 -12.40
N GLN A 126 3.91 11.06 -13.71
CA GLN A 126 3.93 12.38 -14.36
C GLN A 126 2.80 13.29 -13.88
N GLU A 127 1.56 12.78 -13.82
CA GLU A 127 0.40 13.55 -13.34
C GLU A 127 0.50 13.88 -11.86
N PHE A 128 1.10 13.02 -11.03
CA PHE A 128 1.37 13.34 -9.64
C PHE A 128 2.33 14.53 -9.50
N VAL A 129 3.46 14.50 -10.22
CA VAL A 129 4.43 15.62 -10.23
C VAL A 129 3.78 16.90 -10.78
N ALA A 130 3.02 16.79 -11.88
CA ALA A 130 2.32 17.93 -12.47
C ALA A 130 1.23 18.49 -11.56
N PHE A 131 0.52 17.63 -10.83
CA PHE A 131 -0.49 18.04 -9.85
C PHE A 131 0.14 18.74 -8.66
N ALA A 132 1.24 18.20 -8.12
CA ALA A 132 1.94 18.84 -7.03
C ALA A 132 2.52 20.21 -7.45
N ALA A 133 3.18 20.28 -8.61
CA ALA A 133 3.65 21.55 -9.18
C ALA A 133 2.50 22.52 -9.46
N GLY A 134 1.32 22.01 -9.85
CA GLY A 134 0.11 22.79 -10.08
C GLY A 134 -0.54 23.30 -8.80
N ILE A 135 -0.49 22.57 -7.68
CA ILE A 135 -0.92 23.09 -6.38
C ILE A 135 -0.03 24.24 -5.94
N THR A 136 1.29 24.11 -6.16
CA THR A 136 2.24 25.19 -5.88
C THR A 136 2.04 26.37 -6.84
N GLY A 137 1.73 26.12 -8.12
CA GLY A 137 1.56 27.13 -9.17
C GLY A 137 0.21 27.86 -9.19
N ASP A 138 -0.90 27.17 -8.95
CA ASP A 138 -2.26 27.74 -8.88
C ASP A 138 -2.49 28.48 -7.55
N GLY A 139 -1.78 28.09 -6.48
CA GLY A 139 -1.68 28.87 -5.24
C GLY A 139 -0.71 30.05 -5.33
N ALA A 140 0.26 30.00 -6.25
CA ALA A 140 1.27 31.04 -6.49
C ALA A 140 1.07 31.85 -7.77
N GLY A 141 -0.13 31.81 -8.36
CA GLY A 141 -0.49 32.62 -9.51
C GLY A 141 -0.55 34.11 -9.15
N SER A 142 0.54 34.85 -9.41
CA SER A 142 0.70 36.32 -9.36
C SER A 142 0.41 37.04 -8.03
N GLU A 143 -0.53 36.58 -7.19
CA GLU A 143 -0.89 37.20 -5.91
C GLU A 143 0.03 36.75 -4.77
N ALA A 144 0.46 35.48 -4.72
CA ALA A 144 1.35 35.03 -3.64
C ALA A 144 2.80 35.47 -3.82
N ALA A 145 3.31 35.59 -5.05
CA ALA A 145 4.61 36.23 -5.31
C ALA A 145 4.58 37.74 -5.02
N ALA A 146 3.41 38.38 -5.15
CA ALA A 146 3.20 39.79 -4.81
C ALA A 146 2.89 40.02 -3.32
N ARG A 147 2.34 39.04 -2.58
CA ARG A 147 1.96 39.18 -1.16
C ARG A 147 3.11 39.56 -0.24
N PRO A 148 4.31 38.96 -0.29
CA PRO A 148 5.44 39.36 0.53
C PRO A 148 5.85 40.80 0.25
N GLU A 149 5.89 41.20 -1.02
CA GLU A 149 6.21 42.56 -1.42
C GLU A 149 5.11 43.56 -1.04
N GLU A 150 3.83 43.19 -1.16
CA GLU A 150 2.69 44.02 -0.74
C GLU A 150 2.60 44.14 0.78
N LEU A 151 2.85 43.06 1.51
CA LEU A 151 2.93 43.07 2.97
C LEU A 151 4.11 43.93 3.42
N ARG A 152 5.25 43.86 2.74
CA ARG A 152 6.40 44.76 2.95
C ARG A 152 6.05 46.22 2.67
N LYS A 153 5.37 46.51 1.56
CA LYS A 153 4.89 47.87 1.22
C LYS A 153 3.88 48.38 2.25
N LEU A 154 2.99 47.52 2.74
CA LEU A 154 1.99 47.84 3.75
C LEU A 154 2.63 48.10 5.10
N VAL A 155 3.58 47.27 5.54
CA VAL A 155 4.37 47.47 6.76
C VAL A 155 5.14 48.78 6.68
N VAL A 156 5.86 49.04 5.57
CA VAL A 156 6.60 50.30 5.39
C VAL A 156 5.67 51.51 5.42
N ARG A 157 4.51 51.43 4.76
CA ARG A 157 3.50 52.50 4.74
C ARG A 157 2.91 52.75 6.13
N THR A 158 2.56 51.69 6.85
CA THR A 158 2.01 51.76 8.21
C THR A 158 3.05 52.29 9.19
N SER A 159 4.30 51.82 9.13
CA SER A 159 5.39 52.35 9.95
C SER A 159 5.62 53.84 9.69
N ARG A 160 5.60 54.27 8.42
CA ARG A 160 5.73 55.69 8.07
C ARG A 160 4.58 56.53 8.62
N ARG A 161 3.35 56.01 8.55
CA ARG A 161 2.15 56.65 9.11
C ARG A 161 2.24 56.79 10.63
N ILE A 162 2.73 55.76 11.32
CA ILE A 162 2.96 55.78 12.78
C ILE A 162 4.01 56.84 13.14
N THR A 163 5.10 56.95 12.38
CA THR A 163 6.11 58.00 12.57
C THR A 163 5.53 59.40 12.36
N GLU A 164 4.75 59.61 11.30
CA GLU A 164 4.11 60.91 11.03
C GLU A 164 3.11 61.29 12.13
N LEU A 165 2.33 60.33 12.65
CA LEU A 165 1.42 60.53 13.78
C LEU A 165 2.17 60.82 15.09
N ALA A 166 3.29 60.12 15.33
CA ALA A 166 4.14 60.32 16.51
C ALA A 166 4.83 61.69 16.47
N ASP A 167 5.36 62.11 15.31
CA ASP A 167 6.02 63.40 15.13
C ASP A 167 5.05 64.57 15.23
N ALA A 168 3.80 64.38 14.81
CA ALA A 168 2.73 65.37 14.97
C ALA A 168 2.23 65.48 16.42
N ALA A 169 2.30 64.40 17.20
CA ALA A 169 1.86 64.37 18.59
C ALA A 169 2.94 64.89 19.57
N ASP A 170 4.22 64.64 19.32
CA ASP A 170 5.33 65.15 20.14
C ASP A 170 6.61 65.39 19.31
N PRO A 171 7.00 66.66 19.04
CA PRO A 171 8.12 67.01 18.16
C PRO A 171 9.52 66.76 18.77
N GLY A 172 9.64 66.00 19.86
CA GLY A 172 10.93 65.50 20.34
C GLY A 172 11.65 66.43 21.33
N ARG A 173 10.92 67.15 22.16
CA ARG A 173 11.51 68.12 23.11
C ARG A 173 11.78 67.54 24.51
N THR A 174 11.48 66.26 24.74
CA THR A 174 11.59 65.59 26.04
C THR A 174 12.42 64.31 25.95
N VAL A 175 13.11 63.93 27.02
CA VAL A 175 13.95 62.72 27.06
C VAL A 175 13.14 61.43 26.82
N GLU A 176 11.88 61.46 27.26
CA GLU A 176 10.91 60.37 27.10
C GLU A 176 10.58 60.12 25.62
N SER A 177 10.43 61.18 24.81
CA SER A 177 10.20 61.06 23.36
C SER A 177 11.36 60.38 22.60
N VAL A 178 12.60 60.54 23.07
CA VAL A 178 13.80 59.90 22.48
C VAL A 178 13.81 58.40 22.80
N GLN A 179 13.38 58.03 24.02
CA GLN A 179 13.27 56.63 24.44
C GLN A 179 12.18 55.91 23.64
N THR A 180 11.01 56.53 23.47
CA THR A 180 9.91 55.96 22.67
C THR A 180 10.31 55.76 21.19
N ARG A 181 11.05 56.71 20.59
CA ARG A 181 11.58 56.54 19.23
C ARG A 181 12.56 55.38 19.11
N THR A 182 13.39 55.16 20.13
CA THR A 182 14.37 54.07 20.14
C THR A 182 13.68 52.71 20.22
N GLU A 183 12.64 52.57 21.04
CA GLU A 183 11.86 51.32 21.12
C GLU A 183 11.08 51.04 19.83
N LEU A 184 10.53 52.08 19.20
CA LEU A 184 9.85 51.93 17.90
C LEU A 184 10.82 51.49 16.79
N ALA A 185 12.06 51.98 16.82
CA ALA A 185 13.11 51.55 15.89
C ALA A 185 13.48 50.07 16.09
N LYS A 186 13.58 49.60 17.34
CA LYS A 186 13.84 48.18 17.65
C LYS A 186 12.70 47.29 17.16
N LEU A 187 11.44 47.66 17.40
CA LEU A 187 10.29 46.90 16.91
C LEU A 187 10.29 46.79 15.38
N ARG A 188 10.66 47.86 14.68
CA ARG A 188 10.76 47.86 13.23
C ARG A 188 11.82 46.88 12.73
N THR A 189 13.00 46.89 13.34
CA THR A 189 14.07 45.95 12.99
C THR A 189 13.64 44.51 13.25
N ALA A 190 13.07 44.22 14.42
CA ALA A 190 12.59 42.88 14.77
C ALA A 190 11.50 42.39 13.81
N LEU A 191 10.60 43.28 13.36
CA LEU A 191 9.54 42.92 12.42
C LEU A 191 10.08 42.71 10.99
N GLN A 192 11.11 43.47 10.57
CA GLN A 192 11.81 43.21 9.30
C GLN A 192 12.57 41.88 9.32
N GLU A 193 13.19 41.56 10.45
CA GLU A 193 13.93 40.31 10.65
C GLU A 193 12.98 39.10 10.67
N ALA A 194 11.85 39.20 11.36
CA ALA A 194 10.82 38.15 11.36
C ALA A 194 10.22 37.89 9.97
N VAL A 195 10.02 38.93 9.15
CA VAL A 195 9.57 38.78 7.74
C VAL A 195 10.64 38.12 6.89
N THR A 196 11.91 38.49 7.08
CA THR A 196 13.05 37.89 6.35
C THR A 196 13.23 36.42 6.74
N GLU A 197 13.00 36.06 7.99
CA GLU A 197 13.07 34.68 8.47
C GLU A 197 11.90 33.84 7.94
N LEU A 198 10.70 34.42 7.81
CA LEU A 198 9.54 33.76 7.22
C LEU A 198 9.78 33.37 5.74
N GLU A 199 10.49 34.20 4.96
CA GLU A 199 10.87 33.90 3.57
C GLU A 199 11.91 32.77 3.46
N ARG A 200 12.73 32.55 4.50
CA ARG A 200 13.66 31.42 4.54
C ARG A 200 12.98 30.09 4.81
N ILE A 201 11.78 30.10 5.39
CA ILE A 201 11.00 28.92 5.76
C ILE A 201 9.84 28.78 4.75
N ASP A 202 10.08 29.00 3.46
CA ASP A 202 9.03 28.82 2.44
C ASP A 202 8.99 27.36 1.95
N PRO A 203 8.03 26.53 2.41
CA PRO A 203 7.90 25.14 1.99
C PRO A 203 7.53 25.02 0.50
N ALA A 204 7.04 26.10 -0.12
CA ALA A 204 6.68 26.12 -1.54
C ALA A 204 7.89 25.82 -2.46
N THR A 205 9.10 26.14 -2.02
CA THR A 205 10.33 25.84 -2.77
C THR A 205 10.77 24.37 -2.67
N ASP A 206 10.42 23.67 -1.58
CA ASP A 206 10.80 22.27 -1.37
C ASP A 206 9.85 21.29 -2.08
N GLU A 207 8.60 21.66 -2.38
CA GLU A 207 7.65 20.78 -3.09
C GLU A 207 7.77 20.84 -4.62
N ALA A 208 8.23 21.97 -5.17
CA ALA A 208 8.31 22.21 -6.62
C ALA A 208 9.42 21.42 -7.36
N GLY A 209 10.30 20.73 -6.63
CA GLY A 209 11.44 20.01 -7.18
C GLY A 209 11.23 18.51 -7.38
N MET A 210 10.00 18.00 -7.32
CA MET A 210 9.76 16.56 -7.51
C MET A 210 10.16 16.10 -8.92
N VAL A 211 10.94 15.03 -9.00
CA VAL A 211 11.45 14.50 -10.28
C VAL A 211 11.17 13.01 -10.40
N VAL A 212 10.62 12.61 -11.55
CA VAL A 212 10.50 11.20 -11.92
C VAL A 212 11.90 10.67 -12.24
N MET A 213 12.39 9.71 -11.45
CA MET A 213 13.76 9.18 -11.55
C MET A 213 13.99 8.34 -12.82
N GLY A 214 12.93 7.96 -13.51
CA GLY A 214 13.00 7.25 -14.78
C GLY A 214 11.68 6.58 -15.13
N PRO A 215 11.54 6.10 -16.38
CA PRO A 215 10.36 5.33 -16.77
C PRO A 215 10.27 4.03 -15.97
N ALA A 216 9.06 3.61 -15.66
CA ALA A 216 8.77 2.33 -15.05
C ALA A 216 9.35 1.20 -15.91
N ALA A 217 9.94 0.21 -15.25
CA ALA A 217 10.41 -0.98 -15.95
C ALA A 217 9.21 -1.75 -16.54
N ARG A 218 9.40 -2.43 -17.67
CA ARG A 218 8.38 -3.37 -18.12
C ARG A 218 8.35 -4.57 -17.17
N PRO A 219 7.19 -4.95 -16.64
CA PRO A 219 7.11 -6.09 -15.74
C PRO A 219 7.37 -7.39 -16.50
N ASP A 220 8.37 -8.15 -16.05
CA ASP A 220 8.79 -9.41 -16.67
C ASP A 220 7.91 -10.62 -16.26
N GLY A 221 6.95 -10.42 -15.34
CA GLY A 221 6.12 -11.50 -14.80
C GLY A 221 4.73 -11.06 -14.33
N GLU A 222 3.82 -12.04 -14.22
CA GLU A 222 2.45 -11.85 -13.70
C GLU A 222 2.51 -11.48 -12.21
N ALA A 223 1.76 -10.45 -11.83
CA ALA A 223 1.52 -10.08 -10.45
C ALA A 223 0.64 -11.14 -9.75
N PRO A 224 0.84 -11.38 -8.44
CA PRO A 224 0.00 -12.29 -7.68
C PRO A 224 -1.48 -11.87 -7.65
N PRO A 225 -2.45 -12.81 -7.60
CA PRO A 225 -2.27 -14.26 -7.62
C PRO A 225 -2.01 -14.79 -9.05
N THR A 226 -0.90 -15.52 -9.23
CA THR A 226 -0.58 -16.11 -10.54
C THR A 226 -1.39 -17.37 -10.80
N ARG A 227 -1.52 -17.76 -12.07
CA ARG A 227 -2.17 -19.01 -12.47
C ARG A 227 -1.65 -20.22 -11.70
N ILE A 228 -0.33 -20.31 -11.52
CA ILE A 228 0.33 -21.40 -10.79
C ILE A 228 -0.06 -21.35 -9.31
N GLN A 229 -0.12 -20.17 -8.70
CA GLN A 229 -0.53 -20.03 -7.29
C GLN A 229 -1.98 -20.46 -7.06
N LEU A 230 -2.90 -20.13 -7.97
CA LEU A 230 -4.29 -20.57 -7.88
C LEU A 230 -4.43 -22.09 -8.02
N VAL A 231 -3.70 -22.69 -8.97
CA VAL A 231 -3.69 -24.15 -9.18
C VAL A 231 -3.11 -24.89 -7.97
N VAL A 232 -1.93 -24.48 -7.50
CA VAL A 232 -1.25 -25.10 -6.35
C VAL A 232 -2.06 -24.87 -5.07
N GLY A 233 -2.58 -23.67 -4.87
CA GLY A 233 -3.45 -23.33 -3.73
C GLY A 233 -4.73 -24.16 -3.72
N GLY A 234 -5.41 -24.30 -4.87
CA GLY A 234 -6.58 -25.15 -5.01
C GLY A 234 -6.28 -26.62 -4.73
N ALA A 235 -5.18 -27.14 -5.26
CA ALA A 235 -4.74 -28.52 -5.01
C ALA A 235 -4.45 -28.77 -3.52
N LEU A 236 -3.72 -27.87 -2.87
CA LEU A 236 -3.40 -27.94 -1.44
C LEU A 236 -4.65 -27.87 -0.58
N LEU A 237 -5.59 -26.96 -0.88
CA LEU A 237 -6.84 -26.83 -0.13
C LEU A 237 -7.65 -28.13 -0.17
N PHE A 238 -7.87 -28.70 -1.36
CA PHE A 238 -8.60 -29.95 -1.51
C PHE A 238 -7.87 -31.13 -0.88
N PHE A 239 -6.54 -31.16 -0.95
CA PHE A 239 -5.74 -32.17 -0.27
C PHE A 239 -5.94 -32.11 1.25
N LEU A 240 -5.89 -30.92 1.85
CA LEU A 240 -6.13 -30.73 3.28
C LEU A 240 -7.56 -31.13 3.68
N LEU A 241 -8.56 -30.71 2.89
CA LEU A 241 -9.95 -31.12 3.11
C LEU A 241 -10.12 -32.63 3.01
N ALA A 242 -9.43 -33.29 2.07
CA ALA A 242 -9.45 -34.74 1.92
C ALA A 242 -8.84 -35.44 3.15
N VAL A 243 -7.74 -34.92 3.69
CA VAL A 243 -7.12 -35.44 4.91
C VAL A 243 -8.05 -35.28 6.10
N VAL A 244 -8.66 -34.11 6.29
CA VAL A 244 -9.60 -33.84 7.38
C VAL A 244 -10.84 -34.73 7.26
N ALA A 245 -11.44 -34.81 6.07
CA ALA A 245 -12.59 -35.69 5.80
C ALA A 245 -12.24 -37.16 6.06
N HIS A 246 -11.01 -37.58 5.75
CA HIS A 246 -10.55 -38.92 6.03
C HIS A 246 -10.42 -39.20 7.52
N LEU A 247 -9.82 -38.28 8.28
CA LEU A 247 -9.72 -38.39 9.74
C LEU A 247 -11.10 -38.38 10.41
N ALA A 248 -12.01 -37.54 9.93
CA ALA A 248 -13.39 -37.48 10.41
C ALA A 248 -14.14 -38.78 10.10
N ALA A 249 -14.00 -39.34 8.89
CA ALA A 249 -14.60 -40.60 8.50
C ALA A 249 -14.02 -41.79 9.30
N ALA A 250 -12.71 -41.80 9.56
CA ALA A 250 -12.06 -42.80 10.40
C ALA A 250 -12.55 -42.73 11.85
N ARG A 251 -12.78 -41.51 12.38
CA ARG A 251 -13.33 -41.29 13.71
C ARG A 251 -14.83 -41.62 13.80
N ALA A 252 -15.59 -41.35 12.74
CA ALA A 252 -17.02 -41.61 12.66
C ALA A 252 -17.34 -43.08 12.39
N SER A 253 -16.41 -43.85 11.81
CA SER A 253 -16.58 -45.28 11.62
C SER A 253 -16.53 -46.01 12.98
N ARG A 254 -17.67 -46.04 13.67
CA ARG A 254 -17.95 -46.87 14.85
C ARG A 254 -18.08 -48.37 14.51
N ARG A 255 -17.28 -48.88 13.57
CA ARG A 255 -17.23 -50.33 13.32
C ARG A 255 -16.22 -50.90 14.31
N PRO A 256 -16.63 -51.71 15.30
CA PRO A 256 -15.70 -52.35 16.21
C PRO A 256 -14.79 -53.24 15.37
N ARG A 257 -13.50 -52.90 15.33
CA ARG A 257 -12.48 -53.62 14.54
C ARG A 257 -11.48 -54.33 15.42
N THR A 258 -11.38 -53.91 16.68
CA THR A 258 -10.47 -54.48 17.65
C THR A 258 -11.22 -55.43 18.56
N GLU A 259 -10.55 -56.50 18.98
CA GLU A 259 -11.10 -57.54 19.86
C GLU A 259 -11.81 -56.97 21.11
N PRO A 260 -11.26 -55.95 21.82
CA PRO A 260 -11.92 -55.37 22.99
C PRO A 260 -13.22 -54.61 22.66
N GLU A 261 -13.27 -53.94 21.50
CA GLU A 261 -14.46 -53.21 21.04
C GLU A 261 -15.59 -54.16 20.62
N ILE A 262 -15.25 -55.30 20.01
CA ILE A 262 -16.21 -56.33 19.60
C ILE A 262 -16.78 -57.02 20.86
N VAL A 263 -15.91 -57.36 21.81
CA VAL A 263 -16.29 -57.93 23.12
C VAL A 263 -17.21 -57.00 23.91
N ALA A 264 -16.88 -55.71 23.98
CA ALA A 264 -17.70 -54.71 24.67
C ALA A 264 -19.06 -54.49 23.99
N ALA A 265 -19.12 -54.53 22.66
CA ALA A 265 -20.37 -54.38 21.90
C ALA A 265 -21.29 -55.62 22.00
N LEU A 266 -20.72 -56.82 22.13
CA LEU A 266 -21.46 -58.08 22.27
C LEU A 266 -21.80 -58.44 23.72
N GLY A 267 -21.20 -57.75 24.70
CA GLY A 267 -21.39 -58.04 26.13
C GLY A 267 -20.97 -59.45 26.54
N ALA A 268 -20.08 -60.07 25.77
CA ALA A 268 -19.71 -61.48 25.91
C ALA A 268 -18.24 -61.65 26.31
N ALA A 269 -17.95 -62.55 27.24
CA ALA A 269 -16.56 -62.86 27.62
C ALA A 269 -15.85 -63.60 26.47
N PRO A 270 -14.61 -63.20 26.09
CA PRO A 270 -13.89 -63.86 25.00
C PRO A 270 -13.54 -65.30 25.38
N LEU A 271 -14.00 -66.26 24.58
CA LEU A 271 -13.78 -67.70 24.81
C LEU A 271 -12.50 -68.23 24.15
N GLY A 272 -11.86 -67.44 23.27
CA GLY A 272 -10.60 -67.78 22.61
C GLY A 272 -10.43 -67.05 21.28
N THR A 273 -9.19 -66.91 20.83
CA THR A 273 -8.83 -66.33 19.53
C THR A 273 -8.51 -67.43 18.53
N VAL A 274 -8.93 -67.24 17.27
CA VAL A 274 -8.59 -68.13 16.15
C VAL A 274 -7.93 -67.28 15.09
N ASP A 275 -6.66 -67.54 14.81
CA ASP A 275 -5.94 -66.90 13.69
C ASP A 275 -6.44 -67.52 12.37
N VAL A 276 -7.22 -66.73 11.62
CA VAL A 276 -7.63 -67.10 10.27
C VAL A 276 -6.58 -66.55 9.30
N PRO A 277 -5.88 -67.39 8.53
CA PRO A 277 -4.94 -66.91 7.52
C PRO A 277 -5.70 -66.09 6.47
N ALA A 278 -5.27 -64.85 6.26
CA ALA A 278 -5.86 -63.99 5.24
C ALA A 278 -5.62 -64.58 3.85
N GLU A 279 -6.68 -64.98 3.15
CA GLU A 279 -6.61 -65.33 1.73
C GLU A 279 -6.06 -64.13 0.94
N ARG A 280 -4.99 -64.37 0.17
CA ARG A 280 -4.46 -63.37 -0.75
C ARG A 280 -5.49 -63.09 -1.84
N SER A 281 -6.02 -61.88 -1.86
CA SER A 281 -6.67 -61.27 -3.03
C SER A 281 -6.16 -59.85 -3.22
#